data_AF-A0A7C3IRW4-F1
#
_entry.id   AF-A0A7C3IRW4-F1
#
_cell.length_a   1.000
_cell.length_b   1.000
_cell.length_c   1.000
_cell.angle_alpha   90.00
_cell.angle_beta   90.00
_cell.angle_gamma   90.00
#
_symmetry.space_group_name_H-M   'P 1'
#
loop_
_entity.id
_entity.type
_entity.pdbx_description
1 polymer ?
#
loop_
_entity_poly.entity_id
_entity_poly.type
_entity_poly.pdbx_seq_one_letter_code
_entity_poly.pdbx_strand_id
1 'polypeptide(L)'
;MSSIRRWLLLSLVGCVCARGSAALPRYGPLEISGNVSAQQLFRTPDIETWGLIQQRNTVKLRVDYNLLERGQVANLLEIPGIERAKLYLFYRGVYDSVYDLTPGFEQNDIYGLPIGLRLSDIPRKQREAVRFENRLREAYLDLKLKHLPLSFRLGRQQIVWGETDNFRMLDRVNPLDLTWHLQQETRDELRVPLWIIKGLWDIDRLATLNNSFVEFY
;
A
#
# COMPACT_ATOMS: atom_id res chain seq x y z
N MET A 1 7.38 47.87 -28.29
CA MET A 1 6.93 47.90 -26.88
C MET A 1 5.55 47.25 -26.82
N SER A 2 5.46 45.99 -26.43
CA SER A 2 4.19 45.32 -26.11
C SER A 2 4.41 44.48 -24.86
N SER A 3 3.60 44.75 -23.83
CA SER A 3 3.81 44.35 -22.44
C SER A 3 3.84 42.83 -22.25
N ILE A 4 4.97 42.33 -21.75
CA ILE A 4 5.08 40.99 -21.18
C ILE A 4 4.34 41.02 -19.83
N ARG A 5 3.08 40.56 -19.81
CA ARG A 5 2.39 40.23 -18.57
C ARG A 5 2.97 38.92 -18.04
N ARG A 6 3.95 39.01 -17.13
CA ARG A 6 4.41 37.88 -16.31
C ARG A 6 3.32 37.57 -15.28
N TRP A 7 2.37 36.71 -15.65
CA TRP A 7 1.55 36.02 -14.66
C TRP A 7 2.42 34.92 -14.04
N LEU A 8 2.61 34.99 -12.72
CA LEU A 8 3.12 33.88 -11.92
C LEU A 8 2.11 32.73 -12.06
N LEU A 9 2.36 31.81 -12.99
CA LEU A 9 1.55 30.61 -13.18
C LEU A 9 1.90 29.62 -12.07
N LEU A 10 1.14 29.68 -10.99
CA LEU A 10 1.06 28.62 -9.99
C LEU A 10 0.20 27.50 -10.60
N SER A 11 0.83 26.49 -11.17
CA SER A 11 0.12 25.26 -11.54
C SER A 11 -0.42 24.61 -10.26
N LEU A 12 -1.72 24.74 -10.02
CA LEU A 12 -2.39 24.18 -8.85
C LEU A 12 -2.87 22.77 -9.19
N VAL A 13 -2.45 21.81 -8.37
CA VAL A 13 -2.96 20.44 -8.39
C VAL A 13 -3.96 20.32 -7.26
N GLY A 14 -5.23 20.17 -7.60
CA GLY A 14 -6.32 19.99 -6.64
C GLY A 14 -6.63 18.50 -6.47
N CYS A 15 -6.61 18.02 -5.22
CA CYS A 15 -6.91 16.63 -4.88
C CYS A 15 -8.12 16.59 -3.96
N VAL A 16 -9.21 15.95 -4.39
CA VAL A 16 -10.38 15.67 -3.54
C VAL A 16 -10.36 14.19 -3.18
N CYS A 17 -10.25 13.88 -1.89
CA CYS A 17 -10.20 12.53 -1.37
C CYS A 17 -11.41 12.25 -0.47
N ALA A 18 -12.19 11.23 -0.79
CA ALA A 18 -13.16 10.64 0.13
C ALA A 18 -12.61 9.29 0.61
N ARG A 19 -12.53 9.07 1.92
CA ARG A 19 -12.07 7.80 2.51
C ARG A 19 -13.15 7.27 3.46
N GLY A 20 -13.62 6.05 3.21
CA GLY A 20 -14.43 5.28 4.13
C GLY A 20 -13.60 4.11 4.67
N SER A 21 -13.54 3.96 5.99
CA SER A 21 -12.90 2.82 6.64
C SER A 21 -13.95 2.04 7.40
N ALA A 22 -13.95 0.72 7.23
CA ALA A 22 -14.85 -0.17 7.97
C ALA A 22 -14.06 -1.38 8.47
N ALA A 23 -14.23 -1.69 9.75
CA ALA A 23 -13.82 -2.96 10.32
C ALA A 23 -15.10 -3.74 10.61
N LEU A 24 -15.18 -4.98 10.13
CA LEU A 24 -16.27 -5.86 10.52
C LEU A 24 -16.03 -6.34 11.96
N PRO A 25 -17.09 -6.59 12.74
CA PRO A 25 -16.95 -7.21 14.04
C PRO A 25 -16.17 -8.54 13.90
N ARG A 26 -15.30 -8.83 14.88
CA ARG A 26 -14.52 -10.07 14.89
C ARG A 26 -15.46 -11.27 15.05
N TYR A 27 -15.52 -12.14 14.05
CA TYR A 27 -16.30 -13.38 14.08
C TYR A 27 -15.37 -14.54 14.45
N GLY A 28 -15.16 -14.73 15.76
CA GLY A 28 -14.29 -15.78 16.30
C GLY A 28 -12.82 -15.60 15.87
N PRO A 29 -12.20 -16.58 15.19
CA PRO A 29 -10.81 -16.48 14.75
C PRO A 29 -10.61 -15.59 13.51
N LEU A 30 -11.69 -15.13 12.87
CA LEU A 30 -11.65 -14.33 11.64
C LEU A 30 -11.94 -12.86 11.91
N GLU A 31 -11.04 -12.00 11.44
CA GLU A 31 -11.22 -10.56 11.39
C GLU A 31 -11.02 -10.08 9.96
N ILE A 32 -11.96 -9.27 9.48
CA ILE A 32 -11.91 -8.67 8.15
C ILE A 32 -12.05 -7.16 8.34
N SER A 33 -11.10 -6.42 7.80
CA SER A 33 -11.11 -4.97 7.82
C SER A 33 -10.71 -4.40 6.48
N GLY A 34 -11.01 -3.14 6.23
CA GLY A 34 -10.65 -2.54 4.97
C GLY A 34 -11.03 -1.08 4.86
N ASN A 35 -10.64 -0.49 3.74
CA ASN A 35 -11.04 0.86 3.41
C ASN A 35 -11.28 0.99 1.91
N VAL A 36 -12.20 1.88 1.58
CA VAL A 36 -12.46 2.32 0.22
C VAL A 36 -12.11 3.79 0.14
N SER A 37 -11.41 4.20 -0.91
CA SER A 37 -11.08 5.60 -1.13
C SER A 37 -11.26 6.00 -2.58
N ALA A 38 -11.88 7.16 -2.78
CA ALA A 38 -11.97 7.81 -4.07
C ALA A 38 -11.08 9.05 -4.07
N GLN A 39 -10.30 9.22 -5.12
CA GLN A 39 -9.38 10.33 -5.33
C GLN A 39 -9.61 10.90 -6.73
N GLN A 40 -9.90 12.20 -6.78
CA GLN A 40 -9.99 12.98 -8.01
C GLN A 40 -8.82 13.93 -8.09
N LEU A 41 -8.12 13.94 -9.22
CA LEU A 41 -6.99 14.82 -9.47
C LEU A 41 -7.27 15.71 -10.67
N PHE A 42 -7.27 17.01 -10.42
CA PHE A 42 -7.35 18.02 -11.46
C PHE A 42 -6.03 18.77 -11.56
N ARG A 43 -5.64 19.10 -12.79
CA ARG A 43 -4.53 20.00 -13.08
C ARG A 43 -5.05 21.18 -13.88
N THR A 44 -4.57 22.35 -13.50
CA THR A 44 -4.89 23.61 -14.15
C THR A 44 -3.58 24.39 -14.34
N PRO A 45 -3.24 24.80 -15.57
CA PRO A 45 -2.21 25.81 -15.78
C PRO A 45 -2.74 27.21 -15.44
N ASP A 46 -4.02 27.51 -15.66
CA ASP A 46 -4.68 28.78 -15.38
C ASP A 46 -6.14 28.62 -14.90
N ILE A 47 -6.73 29.67 -14.31
CA ILE A 47 -8.08 29.64 -13.72
C ILE A 47 -9.18 29.14 -14.66
N GLU A 48 -9.03 29.32 -15.97
CA GLU A 48 -10.05 28.99 -16.97
C GLU A 48 -9.90 27.56 -17.50
N THR A 49 -8.71 26.96 -17.39
CA THR A 49 -8.40 25.63 -17.92
C THR A 49 -8.23 24.58 -16.82
N TRP A 50 -9.09 23.55 -16.85
CA TRP A 50 -9.07 22.44 -15.90
C TRP A 50 -9.05 21.11 -16.64
N GLY A 51 -8.09 20.24 -16.28
CA GLY A 51 -7.98 18.89 -16.82
C GLY A 51 -8.09 17.85 -15.70
N LEU A 52 -9.01 16.90 -15.85
CA LEU A 52 -9.06 15.70 -15.01
C LEU A 52 -7.91 14.76 -15.44
N ILE A 53 -6.95 14.55 -14.54
CA ILE A 53 -5.79 13.70 -14.79
C ILE A 53 -5.94 12.34 -14.13
N GLN A 54 -6.72 12.24 -13.06
CA GLN A 54 -6.91 10.99 -12.34
C GLN A 54 -8.31 10.92 -11.75
N GLN A 55 -8.95 9.76 -11.88
CA GLN A 55 -10.17 9.42 -11.14
C GLN A 55 -10.03 8.02 -10.59
N ARG A 56 -9.40 7.94 -9.42
CA ARG A 56 -8.97 6.69 -8.82
C ARG A 56 -9.90 6.25 -7.70
N ASN A 57 -10.36 5.03 -7.78
CA ASN A 57 -11.05 4.32 -6.71
C ASN A 57 -10.14 3.20 -6.24
N THR A 58 -9.87 3.14 -4.94
CA THR A 58 -9.02 2.13 -4.31
C THR A 58 -9.83 1.39 -3.26
N VAL A 59 -9.73 0.07 -3.27
CA VAL A 59 -10.27 -0.82 -2.25
C VAL A 59 -9.08 -1.54 -1.63
N LYS A 60 -9.03 -1.55 -0.30
CA LYS A 60 -8.06 -2.33 0.47
C LYS A 60 -8.83 -3.26 1.39
N LEU A 61 -8.45 -4.52 1.38
CA LEU A 61 -9.05 -5.56 2.20
C LEU A 61 -7.94 -6.27 2.97
N ARG A 62 -8.14 -6.38 4.28
CA ARG A 62 -7.29 -7.11 5.20
C ARG A 62 -8.08 -8.26 5.79
N VAL A 63 -7.46 -9.43 5.81
CA VAL A 63 -8.00 -10.63 6.43
C VAL A 63 -6.97 -11.16 7.41
N ASP A 64 -7.38 -11.25 8.67
CA ASP A 64 -6.62 -11.82 9.76
C ASP A 64 -7.34 -13.08 10.23
N TYR A 65 -6.67 -14.23 10.16
CA TYR A 65 -7.26 -15.51 10.55
C TYR A 65 -6.36 -16.26 11.52
N ASN A 66 -6.85 -16.43 12.76
CA ASN A 66 -6.18 -17.20 13.80
C ASN A 66 -6.45 -18.69 13.59
N LEU A 67 -5.55 -19.35 12.86
CA LEU A 67 -5.61 -20.79 12.58
C LEU A 67 -5.48 -21.64 13.85
N LEU A 68 -4.59 -21.21 14.75
CA LEU A 68 -4.25 -21.92 15.97
C LEU A 68 -4.09 -20.94 17.12
N GLU A 69 -4.82 -21.18 18.21
CA GLU A 69 -4.61 -20.50 19.49
C GLU A 69 -4.31 -21.54 20.57
N ARG A 70 -3.25 -21.33 21.36
CA ARG A 70 -2.83 -22.22 22.46
C ARG A 70 -2.56 -23.67 22.04
N GLY A 71 -2.08 -23.87 20.82
CA GLY A 71 -1.78 -25.19 20.27
C GLY A 71 -2.98 -25.95 19.71
N GLN A 72 -4.19 -25.37 19.70
CA GLN A 72 -5.40 -26.01 19.21
C GLN A 72 -5.99 -25.31 17.97
N VAL A 73 -6.38 -26.11 16.97
CA VAL A 73 -7.12 -25.63 15.79
C VAL A 73 -8.59 -25.65 16.17
N ALA A 74 -9.23 -24.48 16.23
CA ALA A 74 -10.65 -24.35 16.55
C ALA A 74 -11.10 -25.16 17.80
N ASN A 75 -10.20 -25.36 18.77
CA ASN A 75 -10.39 -26.21 19.97
C ASN A 75 -10.68 -27.70 19.70
N LEU A 76 -10.36 -28.21 18.51
CA LEU A 76 -10.68 -29.58 18.06
C LEU A 76 -9.45 -30.45 17.78
N LEU A 77 -8.31 -29.87 17.38
CA LEU A 77 -7.10 -30.61 16.99
C LEU A 77 -5.83 -29.95 17.53
N GLU A 78 -5.01 -30.67 18.30
CA GLU A 78 -3.70 -30.16 18.77
C GLU A 78 -2.64 -30.34 17.68
N ILE A 79 -1.93 -29.27 17.30
CA ILE A 79 -0.76 -29.37 16.43
C ILE A 79 0.50 -29.41 17.30
N PRO A 80 1.23 -30.53 17.34
CA PRO A 80 2.40 -30.65 18.19
C PRO A 80 3.49 -29.64 17.78
N GLY A 81 4.07 -28.96 18.78
CA GLY A 81 5.20 -28.05 18.61
C GLY A 81 4.86 -26.60 18.22
N ILE A 82 3.62 -26.30 17.81
CA ILE A 82 3.20 -24.93 17.45
C ILE A 82 2.23 -24.41 18.52
N GLU A 83 2.53 -23.26 19.11
CA GLU A 83 1.67 -22.58 20.09
C GLU A 83 0.60 -21.73 19.41
N ARG A 84 0.99 -21.01 18.34
CA ARG A 84 0.10 -20.08 17.63
C ARG A 84 0.43 -20.07 16.15
N ALA A 85 -0.62 -20.00 15.34
CA ALA A 85 -0.54 -19.84 13.90
C ALA A 85 -1.57 -18.81 13.44
N LYS A 86 -1.15 -17.77 12.72
CA LYS A 86 -2.01 -16.72 12.21
C LYS A 86 -1.73 -16.48 10.73
N LEU A 87 -2.76 -16.54 9.91
CA LEU A 87 -2.71 -16.17 8.50
C LEU A 87 -3.08 -14.70 8.36
N TYR A 88 -2.28 -13.95 7.60
CA TYR A 88 -2.55 -12.58 7.22
C TYR A 88 -2.60 -12.46 5.70
N LEU A 89 -3.66 -11.85 5.19
CA LEU A 89 -3.81 -11.50 3.78
C LEU A 89 -4.14 -10.01 3.66
N PHE A 90 -3.48 -9.34 2.71
CA PHE A 90 -3.74 -7.96 2.39
C PHE A 90 -3.87 -7.77 0.88
N TYR A 91 -5.07 -7.42 0.45
CA TYR A 91 -5.42 -7.18 -0.94
C TYR A 91 -5.61 -5.68 -1.21
N ARG A 92 -5.12 -5.22 -2.35
CA ARG A 92 -5.36 -3.86 -2.88
C ARG A 92 -5.87 -3.98 -4.32
N GLY A 93 -7.06 -3.42 -4.53
CA GLY A 93 -7.65 -3.21 -5.85
C GLY A 93 -7.69 -1.72 -6.16
N VAL A 94 -7.29 -1.32 -7.36
CA VAL A 94 -7.37 0.05 -7.85
C VAL A 94 -8.06 0.05 -9.20
N TYR A 95 -8.93 1.04 -9.38
CA TYR A 95 -9.58 1.33 -10.63
C TYR A 95 -9.46 2.82 -10.93
N ASP A 96 -8.84 3.15 -12.06
CA ASP A 96 -8.66 4.53 -12.52
C ASP A 96 -9.49 4.79 -13.77
N SER A 97 -10.65 5.44 -13.61
CA SER A 97 -11.60 5.61 -14.71
C SER A 97 -11.19 6.67 -15.72
N VAL A 98 -10.12 7.43 -15.46
CA VAL A 98 -9.59 8.40 -16.44
C VAL A 98 -9.21 7.71 -17.76
N TYR A 99 -8.76 6.45 -17.69
CA TYR A 99 -8.39 5.66 -18.86
C TYR A 99 -9.59 5.20 -19.72
N ASP A 100 -10.80 5.22 -19.15
CA ASP A 100 -12.06 4.94 -19.89
C ASP A 100 -12.67 6.21 -20.45
N LEU A 101 -12.77 7.24 -19.60
CA LEU A 101 -13.29 8.54 -19.99
C LEU A 101 -12.50 9.13 -21.16
N THR A 102 -11.22 8.72 -21.29
CA THR A 102 -10.31 9.13 -22.36
C THR A 102 -10.44 10.62 -22.66
N PRO A 103 -10.35 11.48 -21.64
CA PRO A 103 -10.66 12.88 -21.83
C PRO A 103 -9.78 13.42 -22.96
N GLY A 104 -10.38 14.15 -23.90
CA GLY A 104 -9.66 14.78 -25.02
C GLY A 104 -8.73 15.92 -24.59
N PHE A 105 -8.35 15.94 -23.30
CA PHE A 105 -7.47 16.92 -22.72
C PHE A 105 -6.03 16.60 -23.13
N GLU A 106 -5.43 17.54 -23.87
CA GLU A 106 -4.03 17.47 -24.25
C GLU A 106 -3.19 17.89 -23.06
N GLN A 107 -2.32 16.99 -22.60
CA GLN A 107 -1.48 17.28 -21.45
C GLN A 107 -0.45 18.33 -21.85
N ASN A 108 -0.56 19.53 -21.28
CA ASN A 108 0.42 20.59 -21.45
C ASN A 108 1.54 20.47 -20.42
N ASP A 109 2.74 20.93 -20.78
CA ASP A 109 3.87 21.04 -19.87
C ASP A 109 3.71 22.23 -18.92
N ILE A 110 4.71 22.43 -18.06
CA ILE A 110 4.75 23.56 -17.11
C ILE A 110 4.79 24.94 -17.78
N TYR A 111 5.03 25.00 -19.10
CA TYR A 111 5.04 26.21 -19.92
C TYR A 111 3.76 26.36 -20.76
N GLY A 112 2.79 25.46 -20.62
CA GLY A 112 1.55 25.47 -21.38
C GLY A 112 1.69 24.94 -22.82
N LEU A 113 2.83 24.34 -23.17
CA LEU A 113 3.04 23.73 -24.47
C LEU A 113 2.47 22.32 -24.50
N PRO A 114 1.82 21.90 -25.59
CA PRO A 114 1.29 20.54 -25.71
C PRO A 114 2.43 19.53 -25.68
N ILE A 115 2.36 18.57 -24.76
CA ILE A 115 3.32 17.44 -24.69
C ILE A 115 2.99 16.41 -25.80
N GLY A 116 1.92 16.62 -26.58
CA GLY A 116 1.53 15.76 -27.70
C GLY A 116 1.12 14.34 -27.30
N LEU A 117 0.88 14.11 -26.00
CA LEU A 117 0.42 12.84 -25.46
C LEU A 117 -1.02 13.01 -25.01
N ARG A 118 -1.98 12.62 -25.86
CA ARG A 118 -3.36 12.44 -25.42
C ARG A 118 -3.55 11.00 -24.97
N LEU A 119 -4.39 10.79 -23.97
CA LEU A 119 -4.73 9.43 -23.53
C LEU A 119 -5.36 8.62 -24.67
N SER A 120 -6.05 9.28 -25.60
CA SER A 120 -6.59 8.68 -26.83
C SER A 120 -5.53 8.06 -27.73
N ASP A 121 -4.32 8.61 -27.72
CA ASP A 121 -3.22 8.20 -28.61
C ASP A 121 -2.53 6.93 -28.08
N ILE A 122 -2.74 6.60 -26.80
CA ILE A 122 -2.25 5.37 -26.17
C ILE A 122 -3.13 4.20 -26.62
N PRO A 123 -2.52 3.12 -27.18
CA PRO A 123 -3.24 1.92 -27.56
C PRO A 123 -4.12 1.39 -26.42
N ARG A 124 -5.36 1.02 -26.73
CA ARG A 124 -6.35 0.56 -25.75
C ARG A 124 -5.81 -0.51 -24.80
N LYS A 125 -5.04 -1.47 -25.31
CA LYS A 125 -4.41 -2.54 -24.52
C LYS A 125 -3.48 -2.00 -23.43
N GLN A 126 -2.72 -0.94 -23.72
CA GLN A 126 -1.84 -0.31 -22.73
C GLN A 126 -2.63 0.47 -21.69
N ARG A 127 -3.70 1.17 -22.12
CA ARG A 127 -4.63 1.85 -21.19
C ARG A 127 -5.31 0.87 -20.26
N GLU A 128 -5.80 -0.25 -20.76
CA GLU A 128 -6.43 -1.30 -19.95
C GLU A 128 -5.46 -1.89 -18.92
N ALA A 129 -4.17 -2.00 -19.26
CA ALA A 129 -3.15 -2.51 -18.34
C ALA A 129 -2.87 -1.59 -17.14
N VAL A 130 -3.04 -0.27 -17.30
CA VAL A 130 -2.84 0.72 -16.23
C VAL A 130 -4.14 1.17 -15.55
N ARG A 131 -5.28 0.87 -16.17
CA ARG A 131 -6.63 1.17 -15.66
C ARG A 131 -6.95 0.42 -14.37
N PHE A 132 -6.52 -0.83 -14.27
CA PHE A 132 -6.77 -1.69 -13.13
C PHE A 132 -5.47 -2.13 -12.47
N GLU A 133 -5.42 -2.07 -11.15
CA GLU A 133 -4.41 -2.76 -10.35
C GLU A 133 -5.13 -3.76 -9.45
N ASN A 134 -4.79 -5.04 -9.56
CA ASN A 134 -5.30 -6.08 -8.67
C ASN A 134 -4.11 -6.82 -8.08
N ARG A 135 -3.76 -6.51 -6.83
CA ARG A 135 -2.58 -7.07 -6.16
C ARG A 135 -2.94 -7.63 -4.79
N LEU A 136 -2.67 -8.92 -4.59
CA LEU A 136 -2.47 -9.48 -3.25
C LEU A 136 -1.10 -8.98 -2.77
N ARG A 137 -1.11 -7.90 -2.00
CA ARG A 137 0.11 -7.21 -1.59
C ARG A 137 0.89 -8.05 -0.59
N GLU A 138 0.24 -8.51 0.48
CA GLU A 138 0.88 -9.30 1.51
C GLU A 138 0.09 -10.59 1.77
N ALA A 139 0.83 -11.65 2.03
CA ALA A 139 0.31 -12.98 2.32
C ALA A 139 1.38 -13.71 3.12
N TYR A 140 1.19 -13.79 4.43
CA TYR A 140 2.16 -14.44 5.31
C TYR A 140 1.49 -15.21 6.45
N LEU A 141 2.25 -16.16 6.98
CA LEU A 141 1.89 -17.00 8.11
C LEU A 141 2.81 -16.68 9.28
N ASP A 142 2.22 -16.27 10.40
CA ASP A 142 2.91 -16.08 11.67
C ASP A 142 2.80 -17.35 12.50
N LEU A 143 3.94 -17.94 12.84
CA LEU A 143 4.08 -19.15 13.64
C LEU A 143 4.85 -18.85 14.92
N LYS A 144 4.36 -19.35 16.05
CA LYS A 144 5.09 -19.34 17.33
C LYS A 144 5.25 -20.77 17.82
N LEU A 145 6.46 -21.16 18.18
CA LEU A 145 6.75 -22.50 18.68
C LEU A 145 6.43 -22.61 20.17
N LYS A 146 5.96 -23.78 20.61
CA LYS A 146 5.51 -24.03 22.01
C LYS A 146 6.66 -24.24 23.00
N HIS A 147 7.77 -24.82 22.53
CA HIS A 147 8.88 -25.26 23.38
C HIS A 147 10.16 -24.45 23.18
N LEU A 148 10.15 -23.53 22.23
CA LEU A 148 11.30 -22.69 21.89
C LEU A 148 10.80 -21.25 21.86
N PRO A 149 11.58 -20.28 22.37
CA PRO A 149 11.28 -18.85 22.27
C PRO A 149 11.56 -18.34 20.84
N LEU A 150 11.02 -19.04 19.84
CA LEU A 150 11.22 -18.81 18.42
C LEU A 150 9.87 -18.57 17.76
N SER A 151 9.79 -17.47 17.03
CA SER A 151 8.67 -17.12 16.16
C SER A 151 9.15 -16.95 14.74
N PHE A 152 8.34 -17.36 13.78
CA PHE A 152 8.63 -17.23 12.36
C PHE A 152 7.47 -16.53 11.65
N ARG A 153 7.79 -15.65 10.70
CA ARG A 153 6.87 -15.09 9.73
C ARG A 153 7.31 -15.51 8.34
N LEU A 154 6.47 -16.29 7.68
CA LEU A 154 6.77 -16.92 6.41
C LEU A 154 5.85 -16.36 5.33
N GLY A 155 6.41 -15.79 4.26
CA GLY A 155 5.64 -15.41 3.08
C GLY A 155 5.97 -14.03 2.54
N ARG A 156 5.00 -13.44 1.84
CA ARG A 156 5.11 -12.12 1.22
C ARG A 156 4.71 -11.04 2.21
N GLN A 157 5.66 -10.21 2.64
CA GLN A 157 5.49 -9.26 3.74
C GLN A 157 6.31 -7.99 3.53
N GLN A 158 5.93 -6.90 4.19
CA GLN A 158 6.80 -5.72 4.36
C GLN A 158 7.56 -5.80 5.69
N ILE A 159 8.89 -5.68 5.67
CA ILE A 159 9.71 -5.66 6.89
C ILE A 159 10.12 -4.23 7.20
N VAL A 160 9.54 -3.60 8.22
CA VAL A 160 9.91 -2.24 8.63
C VAL A 160 10.67 -2.30 9.96
N TRP A 161 11.82 -1.64 10.00
CA TRP A 161 12.65 -1.51 11.21
C TRP A 161 12.39 -0.16 11.87
N GLY A 162 11.85 -0.17 13.09
CA GLY A 162 11.65 1.03 13.91
C GLY A 162 10.21 1.54 13.96
N GLU A 163 9.79 1.97 15.15
CA GLU A 163 8.43 2.45 15.47
C GLU A 163 8.17 3.91 15.00
N THR A 164 9.17 4.59 14.42
CA THR A 164 9.09 6.00 14.04
C THR A 164 8.95 6.17 12.52
N ASP A 165 7.70 6.26 12.10
CA ASP A 165 7.17 6.22 10.74
C ASP A 165 7.43 7.50 9.89
N ASN A 166 8.62 8.12 9.94
CA ASN A 166 8.84 9.33 9.14
C ASN A 166 10.25 9.61 8.56
N PHE A 167 11.28 8.81 8.89
CA PHE A 167 12.62 8.97 8.30
C PHE A 167 13.24 7.62 7.90
N ARG A 168 13.48 7.42 6.59
CA ARG A 168 14.27 6.31 6.06
C ARG A 168 15.76 6.64 6.16
N MET A 169 16.37 6.46 7.34
CA MET A 169 17.83 6.52 7.44
C MET A 169 18.50 5.14 7.31
N LEU A 170 17.80 4.04 7.63
CA LEU A 170 18.41 2.71 7.73
C LEU A 170 17.69 1.58 6.99
N ASP A 171 16.49 1.82 6.43
CA ASP A 171 15.72 0.78 5.72
C ASP A 171 16.24 0.62 4.28
N ARG A 172 17.37 -0.08 4.10
CA ARG A 172 17.95 -0.42 2.78
C ARG A 172 17.28 -1.64 2.15
N VAL A 173 16.58 -2.46 2.94
CA VAL A 173 16.13 -3.80 2.54
C VAL A 173 14.89 -3.76 1.66
N ASN A 174 13.93 -2.86 1.90
CA ASN A 174 12.70 -2.81 1.11
C ASN A 174 12.81 -1.89 -0.12
N PRO A 175 12.70 -2.42 -1.35
CA PRO A 175 12.60 -1.59 -2.55
C PRO A 175 11.29 -0.79 -2.55
N LEU A 176 11.33 0.36 -3.21
CA LEU A 176 10.15 1.19 -3.46
C LEU A 176 9.70 1.04 -4.91
N ASP A 177 8.40 0.86 -5.10
CA ASP A 177 7.78 1.02 -6.41
C ASP A 177 7.52 2.51 -6.61
N LEU A 178 8.49 3.20 -7.20
CA LEU A 178 8.40 4.63 -7.54
C LEU A 178 7.90 4.86 -8.96
N THR A 179 7.58 3.78 -9.67
CA THR A 179 7.16 3.85 -11.07
C THR A 179 5.96 4.79 -11.19
N TRP A 180 5.03 4.76 -10.23
CA TRP A 180 3.78 5.51 -10.25
C TRP A 180 3.62 6.48 -9.05
N HIS A 181 3.28 7.74 -9.34
CA HIS A 181 2.70 8.76 -8.44
C HIS A 181 3.35 8.95 -7.05
N LEU A 182 4.67 9.07 -7.03
CA LEU A 182 5.56 9.41 -5.90
C LEU A 182 5.00 10.40 -4.84
N GLN A 183 4.13 11.34 -5.23
CA GLN A 183 3.58 12.39 -4.35
C GLN A 183 2.15 12.12 -3.85
N GLN A 184 1.47 11.10 -4.35
CA GLN A 184 0.03 10.89 -4.12
C GLN A 184 -0.30 9.61 -3.35
N GLU A 185 0.67 8.70 -3.23
CA GLU A 185 0.55 7.47 -2.45
C GLU A 185 1.22 7.67 -1.07
N THR A 186 0.63 7.09 -0.02
CA THR A 186 1.23 7.09 1.33
C THR A 186 2.55 6.29 1.29
N ARG A 187 3.57 6.67 2.07
CA ARG A 187 4.89 6.02 2.02
C ARG A 187 4.86 4.50 2.23
N ASP A 188 3.92 4.00 3.02
CA ASP A 188 3.73 2.55 3.24
C ASP A 188 3.28 1.81 1.98
N GLU A 189 2.53 2.49 1.11
CA GLU A 189 1.99 1.93 -0.13
C GLU A 189 3.07 1.81 -1.22
N LEU A 190 4.11 2.64 -1.14
CA LEU A 190 5.24 2.58 -2.05
C LEU A 190 6.18 1.40 -1.77
N ARG A 191 6.18 0.86 -0.54
CA ARG A 191 7.06 -0.27 -0.19
C ARG A 191 6.64 -1.54 -0.93
N VAL A 192 7.60 -2.19 -1.58
CA VAL A 192 7.36 -3.48 -2.25
C VAL A 192 7.51 -4.60 -1.23
N PRO A 193 6.48 -5.43 -1.02
CA PRO A 193 6.56 -6.57 -0.12
C PRO A 193 7.43 -7.68 -0.72
N LEU A 194 8.23 -8.32 0.14
CA LEU A 194 9.23 -9.32 -0.22
C LEU A 194 8.78 -10.71 0.22
N TRP A 195 9.13 -11.72 -0.58
CA TRP A 195 9.01 -13.13 -0.19
C TRP A 195 10.21 -13.49 0.67
N ILE A 196 10.02 -13.56 1.98
CA ILE A 196 11.11 -13.75 2.93
C ILE A 196 10.63 -14.48 4.19
N ILE A 197 11.58 -15.16 4.84
CA ILE A 197 11.39 -15.83 6.12
C ILE A 197 11.98 -14.92 7.17
N LYS A 198 11.16 -14.37 8.05
CA LYS A 198 11.63 -13.62 9.21
C LYS A 198 11.56 -14.52 10.44
N GLY A 199 12.67 -14.65 11.14
CA GLY A 199 12.75 -15.34 12.43
C GLY A 199 13.01 -14.35 13.56
N LEU A 200 12.35 -14.59 14.69
CA LEU A 200 12.50 -13.85 15.92
C LEU A 200 12.84 -14.83 17.02
N TRP A 201 13.98 -14.61 17.68
CA TRP A 201 14.36 -15.31 18.89
C TRP A 201 14.20 -14.37 20.07
N ASP A 202 13.20 -14.64 20.90
CA ASP A 202 12.95 -13.89 22.12
C ASP A 202 14.01 -14.28 23.17
N ILE A 203 14.73 -13.29 23.70
CA ILE A 203 15.68 -13.48 24.78
C ILE A 203 15.02 -13.00 26.07
N ASP A 204 14.76 -13.94 26.98
CA ASP A 204 14.26 -13.59 28.30
C ASP A 204 15.28 -12.73 29.06
N ARG A 205 14.76 -11.63 29.64
CA ARG A 205 15.40 -10.64 30.54
C ARG A 205 16.94 -10.63 30.57
N LEU A 206 17.52 -9.77 29.74
CA LEU A 206 18.90 -9.30 29.89
C LEU A 206 18.95 -8.18 30.94
N ALA A 207 19.18 -8.56 32.21
CA ALA A 207 19.42 -7.68 33.37
C ALA A 207 18.36 -6.57 33.60
N THR A 208 18.41 -5.46 32.87
CA THR A 208 17.53 -4.29 32.94
C THR A 208 16.70 -4.05 31.68
N LEU A 209 16.93 -4.80 30.61
CA LEU A 209 16.20 -4.68 29.35
C LEU A 209 15.02 -5.66 29.33
N ASN A 210 13.80 -5.14 29.26
CA ASN A 210 12.59 -5.92 28.98
C ASN A 210 12.37 -6.00 27.46
N ASN A 211 11.85 -7.13 26.96
CA ASN A 211 11.57 -7.39 25.53
C ASN A 211 12.80 -7.32 24.60
N SER A 212 13.87 -8.04 24.95
CA SER A 212 15.01 -8.22 24.06
C SER A 212 14.76 -9.37 23.07
N PHE A 213 15.07 -9.18 21.79
CA PHE A 213 14.95 -10.22 20.78
C PHE A 213 16.05 -10.11 19.74
N VAL A 214 16.37 -11.23 19.09
CA VAL A 214 17.21 -11.28 17.91
C VAL A 214 16.31 -11.50 16.70
N GLU A 215 16.40 -10.60 15.72
CA GLU A 215 15.71 -10.72 14.45
C GLU A 215 16.67 -11.15 13.36
N PHE A 216 16.26 -12.12 12.55
CA PHE A 216 16.99 -12.61 11.37
C PHE A 216 16.03 -12.82 10.21
N TYR A 217 16.54 -12.69 8.98
CA TYR A 217 15.74 -12.71 7.75
C TYR A 217 16.56 -13.25 6.57
#